data_AF-A0A847CEH6-F1
#
_entry.id   AF-A0A847CEH6-F1
#
_cell.length_a   1.000
_cell.length_b   1.000
_cell.length_c   1.000
_cell.angle_alpha   90.00
_cell.angle_beta   90.00
_cell.angle_gamma   90.00
#
_symmetry.space_group_name_H-M   'P 1'
#
loop_
_entity.id
_entity.type
_entity.pdbx_description
1 polymer ?
#
loop_
_entity_poly.entity_id
_entity_poly.type
_entity_poly.pdbx_seq_one_letter_code
_entity_poly.pdbx_strand_id
1 'polypeptide(L)'
;MYIIFITEHDNNSKINTFFDAFWYTLVTITTVGYGDITPQSFIGRFAGLILLLFGVIIFAAFSGKIASILFDKQLKKDRGLIQLKKIKNHFLICGWKPDFEKILEGVITSNPDVPLEMIVLLNNGPSDQMERIKDDSRFRGINYLSGDFSDEATLLRAYIKTTERALILSDKAESFSALETDSRTVLAVLTMDN
;
A
#
# COMPACT_ATOMS: atom_id res chain seq x y z
N MET A 1 -4.81 34.19 -5.60
CA MET A 1 -4.80 34.76 -4.23
C MET A 1 -4.24 36.18 -4.17
N TYR A 2 -2.92 36.44 -4.24
CA TYR A 2 -2.36 37.79 -4.01
C TYR A 2 -2.95 38.88 -4.92
N ILE A 3 -3.04 38.61 -6.23
CA ILE A 3 -3.65 39.53 -7.20
C ILE A 3 -5.11 39.83 -6.84
N ILE A 4 -5.88 38.82 -6.41
CA ILE A 4 -7.28 38.97 -6.03
C ILE A 4 -7.39 39.83 -4.77
N PHE A 5 -6.52 39.63 -3.78
CA PHE A 5 -6.49 40.43 -2.57
C PHE A 5 -6.27 41.91 -2.88
N ILE A 6 -5.22 42.26 -3.62
CA ILE A 6 -4.90 43.68 -3.91
C ILE A 6 -5.98 44.36 -4.75
N THR A 7 -6.65 43.64 -5.66
CA THR A 7 -7.68 44.23 -6.52
C THR A 7 -9.02 44.38 -5.83
N GLU A 8 -9.30 43.56 -4.82
CA GLU A 8 -10.60 43.47 -4.16
C GLU A 8 -10.62 44.17 -2.79
N HIS A 9 -9.46 44.41 -2.16
CA HIS A 9 -9.37 45.02 -0.84
C HIS A 9 -10.13 46.35 -0.73
N ASP A 10 -10.02 47.21 -1.75
CA ASP A 10 -10.71 48.51 -1.78
C ASP A 10 -12.06 48.47 -2.54
N ASN A 11 -12.32 47.40 -3.29
CA ASN A 11 -13.46 47.31 -4.22
C ASN A 11 -14.57 46.36 -3.77
N ASN A 12 -14.35 45.59 -2.70
CA ASN A 12 -15.24 44.51 -2.30
C ASN A 12 -15.31 44.34 -0.79
N SER A 13 -16.47 44.70 -0.24
CA SER A 13 -16.79 44.56 1.20
C SER A 13 -16.62 43.15 1.79
N LYS A 14 -16.48 42.11 0.96
CA LYS A 14 -16.33 40.72 1.39
C LYS A 14 -14.91 40.16 1.31
N ILE A 15 -13.96 40.83 0.64
CA ILE A 15 -12.56 40.42 0.55
C ILE A 15 -11.70 41.51 1.18
N ASN A 16 -11.72 41.59 2.51
CA ASN A 16 -10.99 42.64 3.24
C ASN A 16 -9.64 42.12 3.75
N THR A 17 -9.53 40.82 4.02
CA THR A 17 -8.31 40.20 4.53
C THR A 17 -7.68 39.30 3.49
N PHE A 18 -6.38 39.05 3.66
CA PHE A 18 -5.68 38.07 2.84
C PHE A 18 -6.29 36.67 2.98
N PHE A 19 -6.84 36.36 4.17
CA PHE A 19 -7.51 35.09 4.43
C PHE A 19 -8.79 34.93 3.62
N ASP A 20 -9.56 35.99 3.38
CA ASP A 20 -10.76 35.94 2.53
C ASP A 20 -10.41 35.61 1.08
N ALA A 21 -9.32 36.21 0.57
CA ALA A 21 -8.80 35.91 -0.76
C ALA A 21 -8.25 34.47 -0.85
N PHE A 22 -7.65 33.95 0.22
CA PHE A 22 -7.23 32.55 0.33
C PHE A 22 -8.44 31.62 0.34
N TRP A 23 -9.47 31.91 1.14
CA TRP A 23 -10.72 31.16 1.22
C TRP A 23 -11.40 31.05 -0.14
N TYR A 24 -11.60 32.18 -0.83
CA TYR A 24 -12.13 32.20 -2.20
C TYR A 24 -11.27 31.33 -3.13
N THR A 25 -9.95 31.49 -3.06
CA THR A 25 -9.02 30.73 -3.91
C THR A 25 -9.18 29.23 -3.67
N LEU A 26 -9.20 28.80 -2.40
CA LEU A 26 -9.30 27.39 -2.01
C LEU A 26 -10.63 26.77 -2.45
N VAL A 27 -11.77 27.41 -2.11
CA VAL A 27 -13.12 26.95 -2.47
C VAL A 27 -13.32 26.87 -3.98
N THR A 28 -12.65 27.76 -4.73
CA THR A 28 -12.69 27.77 -6.20
C THR A 28 -11.86 26.63 -6.80
N ILE A 29 -10.60 26.43 -6.37
CA ILE A 29 -9.74 25.35 -6.93
C ILE A 29 -10.20 23.95 -6.51
N THR A 30 -10.88 23.82 -5.37
CA THR A 30 -11.53 22.57 -4.95
C THR A 30 -12.87 22.34 -5.64
N THR A 31 -13.31 23.25 -6.51
CA THR A 31 -14.59 23.21 -7.24
C THR A 31 -15.84 23.19 -6.36
N VAL A 32 -15.72 23.61 -5.09
CA VAL A 32 -16.85 23.66 -4.15
C VAL A 32 -17.76 24.86 -4.46
N GLY A 33 -17.16 26.03 -4.67
CA GLY A 33 -17.86 27.21 -5.21
C GLY A 33 -19.06 27.70 -4.39
N TYR A 34 -18.91 27.91 -3.08
CA TYR A 34 -20.00 28.40 -2.21
C TYR A 34 -20.66 29.71 -2.67
N GLY A 35 -19.92 30.57 -3.38
CA GLY A 35 -20.43 31.85 -3.91
C GLY A 35 -20.67 32.92 -2.83
N ASP A 36 -20.28 32.64 -1.59
CA ASP A 36 -20.32 33.52 -0.43
C ASP A 36 -19.44 34.75 -0.61
N ILE A 37 -18.22 34.54 -1.13
CA ILE A 37 -17.21 35.55 -1.43
C ILE A 37 -16.82 35.41 -2.91
N THR A 38 -16.85 36.51 -3.68
CA THR A 38 -16.49 36.51 -5.10
C THR A 38 -15.86 37.85 -5.50
N PRO A 39 -14.87 37.86 -6.40
CA PRO A 39 -14.27 39.10 -6.90
C PRO A 39 -15.27 39.90 -7.75
N GLN A 40 -15.35 41.20 -7.48
CA GLN A 40 -16.24 42.13 -8.17
C GLN A 40 -15.51 43.01 -9.19
N SER A 41 -14.22 43.28 -8.99
CA SER A 41 -13.43 44.07 -9.92
C SER A 41 -13.17 43.30 -11.22
N PHE A 42 -13.02 44.03 -12.33
CA PHE A 42 -12.71 43.42 -13.63
C PHE A 42 -11.42 42.59 -13.57
N ILE A 43 -10.38 43.14 -12.95
CA ILE A 43 -9.06 42.51 -12.83
C ILE A 43 -9.15 41.29 -11.89
N GLY A 44 -9.87 41.39 -10.77
CA GLY A 44 -10.09 40.28 -9.84
C GLY A 44 -10.85 39.11 -10.50
N ARG A 45 -11.87 39.40 -11.32
CA ARG A 45 -12.59 38.39 -12.10
C ARG A 45 -11.71 37.73 -13.14
N PHE A 46 -10.87 38.49 -13.83
CA PHE A 46 -9.90 37.94 -14.78
C PHE A 46 -8.88 37.02 -14.09
N ALA A 47 -8.38 37.42 -12.92
CA ALA A 47 -7.51 36.56 -12.10
C ALA A 47 -8.24 35.29 -11.63
N GLY A 48 -9.52 35.39 -11.31
CA GLY A 48 -10.39 34.24 -11.00
C GLY A 48 -10.54 33.26 -12.18
N LEU A 49 -10.65 33.76 -13.41
CA LEU A 49 -10.68 32.91 -14.61
C LEU A 49 -9.38 32.14 -14.81
N ILE A 50 -8.22 32.80 -14.65
CA ILE A 50 -6.91 32.15 -14.69
C ILE A 50 -6.81 31.08 -13.60
N LEU A 51 -7.30 31.40 -12.39
CA LEU A 51 -7.32 30.46 -11.27
C LEU A 51 -8.17 29.22 -11.57
N LEU A 52 -9.32 29.39 -12.21
CA LEU A 52 -10.16 28.26 -12.63
C LEU A 52 -9.44 27.36 -13.65
N LEU A 53 -8.78 27.95 -14.66
CA LEU A 53 -8.09 27.18 -15.69
C LEU A 53 -6.89 26.39 -15.16
N PHE A 54 -6.01 27.05 -14.40
CA PHE A 54 -4.75 26.41 -13.97
C PHE A 54 -4.83 25.82 -12.57
N GLY A 55 -5.50 26.50 -11.65
CA GLY A 55 -5.59 26.09 -10.25
C GLY A 55 -6.32 24.76 -10.07
N VAL A 56 -7.41 24.55 -10.81
CA VAL A 56 -8.16 23.28 -10.76
C VAL A 56 -7.32 22.11 -11.30
N ILE A 57 -6.60 22.30 -12.41
CA ILE A 57 -5.74 21.27 -13.00
C ILE A 57 -4.62 20.87 -12.02
N ILE A 58 -3.94 21.86 -11.45
CA ILE A 58 -2.84 21.63 -10.49
C ILE A 58 -3.39 20.94 -9.23
N PHE A 59 -4.53 21.40 -8.71
CA PHE A 59 -5.15 20.81 -7.53
C PHE A 59 -5.60 19.36 -7.78
N ALA A 60 -6.21 19.07 -8.92
CA ALA A 60 -6.61 17.72 -9.31
C ALA A 60 -5.39 16.78 -9.41
N ALA A 61 -4.30 17.23 -10.04
CA ALA A 61 -3.07 16.46 -10.13
C ALA A 61 -2.44 16.20 -8.74
N PHE A 62 -2.41 17.22 -7.88
CA PHE A 62 -1.91 17.12 -6.52
C PHE A 62 -2.74 16.14 -5.67
N SER A 63 -4.06 16.27 -5.70
CA SER A 63 -5.00 15.36 -5.03
C SER A 63 -4.82 13.92 -5.51
N GLY A 64 -4.72 13.72 -6.84
CA GLY A 64 -4.46 12.40 -7.43
C GLY A 64 -3.12 11.80 -7.00
N LYS A 65 -2.07 12.60 -6.85
CA LYS A 65 -0.77 12.14 -6.33
C LYS A 65 -0.86 11.71 -4.86
N ILE A 66 -1.56 12.45 -4.01
CA ILE A 66 -1.78 12.06 -2.61
C ILE A 66 -2.55 10.76 -2.54
N ALA A 67 -3.64 10.64 -3.30
CA ALA A 67 -4.43 9.41 -3.38
C ALA A 67 -3.56 8.23 -3.82
N SER A 68 -2.77 8.38 -4.89
CA SER A 68 -1.84 7.36 -5.37
C SER A 68 -0.83 6.93 -4.30
N ILE A 69 -0.23 7.86 -3.56
CA ILE A 69 0.72 7.53 -2.48
C ILE A 69 0.02 6.73 -1.36
N LEU A 70 -1.22 7.11 -1.02
CA LEU A 70 -1.99 6.42 0.00
C LEU A 70 -2.41 5.01 -0.47
N PHE A 71 -2.89 4.89 -1.71
CA PHE A 71 -3.21 3.62 -2.35
C PHE A 71 -1.98 2.71 -2.46
N ASP A 72 -0.83 3.23 -2.90
CA ASP A 72 0.41 2.45 -2.96
C ASP A 72 0.84 1.96 -1.57
N LYS A 73 0.65 2.78 -0.53
CA LYS A 73 0.93 2.37 0.86
C LYS A 73 -0.03 1.27 1.34
N GLN A 74 -1.31 1.36 1.02
CA GLN A 74 -2.30 0.31 1.35
C GLN A 74 -1.97 -0.98 0.60
N LEU A 75 -1.79 -0.91 -0.72
CA LEU A 75 -1.39 -2.04 -1.55
C LEU A 75 -0.09 -2.71 -1.04
N LYS A 76 0.89 -1.93 -0.59
CA LYS A 76 2.12 -2.47 -0.01
C LYS A 76 1.89 -3.17 1.34
N LYS A 77 1.00 -2.65 2.18
CA LYS A 77 0.63 -3.27 3.46
C LYS A 77 -0.11 -4.59 3.25
N ASP A 78 -1.04 -4.60 2.30
CA ASP A 78 -1.90 -5.75 2.02
C ASP A 78 -1.08 -6.86 1.35
N ARG A 79 -0.16 -6.48 0.45
CA ARG A 79 0.88 -7.35 -0.12
C ARG A 79 2.05 -7.64 0.84
N GLY A 80 1.93 -7.54 2.17
CA GLY A 80 3.00 -8.00 3.07
C GLY A 80 4.40 -7.43 2.80
N LEU A 81 4.51 -6.24 2.20
CA LEU A 81 5.80 -5.57 1.94
C LEU A 81 6.33 -4.85 3.19
N ILE A 82 5.67 -5.04 4.34
CA ILE A 82 6.19 -4.65 5.65
C ILE A 82 7.47 -5.45 5.88
N GLN A 83 8.55 -4.74 6.22
CA GLN A 83 9.78 -5.38 6.64
C GLN A 83 9.48 -6.19 7.91
N LEU A 84 9.69 -7.51 7.83
CA LEU A 84 9.60 -8.38 8.99
C LEU A 84 10.51 -7.83 10.10
N LYS A 85 10.02 -7.81 11.33
CA LYS A 85 10.86 -7.57 12.50
C LYS A 85 11.98 -8.61 12.47
N LYS A 86 13.22 -8.19 12.75
CA LYS A 86 14.37 -9.08 12.74
C LYS A 86 14.10 -10.31 13.62
N ILE A 87 14.04 -11.47 13.00
CA ILE A 87 13.66 -12.75 13.60
C ILE A 87 14.76 -13.78 13.33
N LYS A 88 14.87 -14.77 14.22
CA LYS A 88 15.82 -15.88 14.14
C LYS A 88 15.15 -17.15 14.65
N ASN A 89 15.60 -18.30 14.17
CA ASN A 89 15.10 -19.63 14.49
C ASN A 89 13.59 -19.76 14.26
N HIS A 90 13.12 -19.20 13.15
CA HIS A 90 11.71 -19.24 12.74
C HIS A 90 11.45 -20.36 11.74
N PHE A 91 10.17 -20.68 11.56
CA PHE A 91 9.68 -21.60 10.55
C PHE A 91 9.20 -20.80 9.34
N LEU A 92 9.92 -20.91 8.22
CA LEU A 92 9.54 -20.30 6.95
C LEU A 92 8.65 -21.25 6.12
N ILE A 93 7.50 -20.77 5.66
CA ILE A 93 6.61 -21.49 4.75
C ILE A 93 6.50 -20.71 3.44
N CYS A 94 7.01 -21.29 2.36
CA CYS A 94 7.06 -20.69 1.03
C CYS A 94 5.98 -21.26 0.10
N GLY A 95 5.41 -20.40 -0.75
CA GLY A 95 4.42 -20.77 -1.76
C GLY A 95 2.99 -20.82 -1.22
N TRP A 96 2.01 -20.94 -2.12
CA TRP A 96 0.59 -20.89 -1.77
C TRP A 96 -0.23 -21.97 -2.50
N LYS A 97 -1.34 -22.40 -1.87
CA LYS A 97 -2.33 -23.31 -2.44
C LYS A 97 -3.76 -22.88 -2.10
N PRO A 98 -4.78 -23.25 -2.90
CA PRO A 98 -6.18 -22.88 -2.64
C PRO A 98 -6.75 -23.30 -1.27
N ASP A 99 -6.21 -24.36 -0.64
CA ASP A 99 -6.58 -24.84 0.70
C ASP A 99 -5.52 -24.50 1.76
N PHE A 100 -4.85 -23.34 1.63
CA PHE A 100 -3.73 -22.98 2.50
C PHE A 100 -4.09 -22.98 3.99
N GLU A 101 -5.31 -22.59 4.36
CA GLU A 101 -5.81 -22.62 5.74
C GLU A 101 -5.68 -24.02 6.38
N LYS A 102 -6.02 -25.09 5.64
CA LYS A 102 -5.90 -26.47 6.13
C LYS A 102 -4.45 -26.90 6.28
N ILE A 103 -3.58 -26.42 5.38
CA ILE A 103 -2.13 -26.68 5.45
C ILE A 103 -1.55 -25.99 6.70
N LEU A 104 -1.90 -24.73 6.94
CA LEU A 104 -1.49 -24.00 8.14
C LEU A 104 -1.96 -24.69 9.42
N GLU A 105 -3.22 -25.11 9.47
CA GLU A 105 -3.76 -25.86 10.61
C GLU A 105 -3.00 -27.16 10.86
N GLY A 106 -2.70 -27.92 9.79
CA GLY A 106 -1.89 -29.13 9.88
C GLY A 106 -0.45 -28.86 10.36
N VAL A 107 0.17 -27.78 9.88
CA VAL A 107 1.53 -27.39 10.29
C VAL A 107 1.56 -26.98 11.76
N ILE A 108 0.61 -26.15 12.21
CA ILE A 108 0.52 -25.69 13.61
C ILE A 108 0.27 -26.89 14.54
N THR A 109 -0.68 -27.76 14.17
CA THR A 109 -1.02 -28.94 14.98
C THR A 109 0.15 -29.92 15.08
N SER A 110 0.95 -30.04 14.02
CA SER A 110 2.12 -30.93 13.99
C SER A 110 3.37 -30.34 14.67
N ASN A 111 3.38 -29.04 14.96
CA ASN A 111 4.52 -28.33 15.55
C ASN A 111 4.06 -27.46 16.75
N PRO A 112 3.56 -28.07 17.84
CA PRO A 112 3.06 -27.34 18.99
C PRO A 112 4.17 -26.59 19.76
N ASP A 113 5.44 -26.92 19.49
CA ASP A 113 6.64 -26.27 20.03
C ASP A 113 6.93 -24.90 19.39
N VAL A 114 6.38 -24.63 18.19
CA VAL A 114 6.65 -23.40 17.43
C VAL A 114 5.56 -22.35 17.71
N PRO A 115 5.89 -21.21 18.34
CA PRO A 115 4.94 -20.13 18.52
C PRO A 115 4.47 -19.56 17.17
N LEU A 116 3.22 -19.11 17.07
CA LEU A 116 2.67 -18.52 15.83
C LEU A 116 3.51 -17.34 15.33
N GLU A 117 4.05 -16.52 16.23
CA GLU A 117 4.94 -15.39 15.90
C GLU A 117 6.26 -15.82 15.26
N MET A 118 6.66 -17.09 15.43
CA MET A 118 7.84 -17.68 14.79
C MET A 118 7.50 -18.35 13.45
N ILE A 119 6.26 -18.27 12.97
CA ILE A 119 5.90 -18.73 11.63
C ILE A 119 5.93 -17.53 10.68
N VAL A 120 6.66 -17.67 9.58
CA VAL A 120 6.75 -16.68 8.51
C VAL A 120 6.20 -17.28 7.22
N LEU A 121 5.18 -16.65 6.67
CA LEU A 121 4.59 -17.03 5.39
C LEU A 121 5.18 -16.16 4.28
N LEU A 122 5.79 -16.78 3.27
CA LEU A 122 6.31 -16.14 2.08
C LEU A 122 5.57 -16.61 0.83
N ASN A 123 4.65 -15.80 0.31
CA ASN A 123 3.93 -16.14 -0.92
C ASN A 123 3.33 -14.92 -1.64
N ASN A 124 2.86 -15.16 -2.87
CA ASN A 124 2.10 -14.20 -3.68
C ASN A 124 0.61 -14.57 -3.76
N GLY A 125 0.07 -15.21 -2.71
CA GLY A 125 -1.32 -15.64 -2.69
C GLY A 125 -2.32 -14.46 -2.86
N PRO A 126 -3.56 -14.74 -3.30
CA PRO A 126 -4.59 -13.71 -3.48
C PRO A 126 -4.82 -12.88 -2.21
N SER A 127 -4.88 -11.55 -2.34
CA SER A 127 -4.98 -10.62 -1.21
C SER A 127 -6.19 -10.88 -0.32
N ASP A 128 -7.34 -11.21 -0.91
CA ASP A 128 -8.60 -11.50 -0.22
C ASP A 128 -8.50 -12.74 0.68
N GLN A 129 -7.82 -13.78 0.21
CA GLN A 129 -7.60 -14.98 1.02
C GLN A 129 -6.57 -14.73 2.12
N MET A 130 -5.54 -13.94 1.83
CA MET A 130 -4.54 -13.59 2.82
C MET A 130 -5.10 -12.71 3.94
N GLU A 131 -5.99 -11.78 3.61
CA GLU A 131 -6.73 -10.98 4.60
C GLU A 131 -7.57 -11.87 5.51
N ARG A 132 -8.30 -12.84 4.95
CA ARG A 132 -9.05 -13.82 5.76
C ARG A 132 -8.17 -14.59 6.74
N ILE A 133 -6.98 -15.02 6.32
CA ILE A 133 -6.02 -15.70 7.20
C ILE A 133 -5.53 -14.75 8.29
N LYS A 134 -5.23 -13.48 7.95
CA LYS A 134 -4.78 -12.46 8.93
C LYS A 134 -5.86 -12.11 9.96
N ASP A 135 -7.13 -12.12 9.55
CA ASP A 135 -8.27 -11.79 10.41
C ASP A 135 -8.74 -12.98 11.26
N ASP A 136 -8.38 -14.21 10.88
CA ASP A 136 -8.72 -15.39 11.65
C ASP A 136 -7.93 -15.44 12.98
N SER A 137 -8.67 -15.51 14.09
CA SER A 137 -8.12 -15.65 15.43
C SER A 137 -7.14 -16.81 15.61
N ARG A 138 -7.28 -17.90 14.84
CA ARG A 138 -6.42 -19.09 14.88
C ARG A 138 -5.01 -18.84 14.37
N PHE A 139 -4.87 -17.87 13.46
CA PHE A 139 -3.61 -17.56 12.78
C PHE A 139 -3.04 -16.19 13.21
N ARG A 140 -3.65 -15.58 14.22
CA ARG A 140 -3.26 -14.26 14.70
C ARG A 140 -1.85 -14.30 15.29
N GLY A 141 -0.97 -13.45 14.75
CA GLY A 141 0.43 -13.36 15.16
C GLY A 141 1.41 -13.97 14.15
N ILE A 142 0.94 -14.75 13.18
CA ILE A 142 1.78 -15.24 12.09
C ILE A 142 2.31 -14.06 11.26
N ASN A 143 3.60 -14.10 10.96
CA ASN A 143 4.24 -13.09 10.14
C ASN A 143 3.99 -13.38 8.65
N TYR A 144 3.63 -12.33 7.89
CA TYR A 144 3.38 -12.43 6.46
C TYR A 144 4.32 -11.53 5.67
N LEU A 145 4.97 -12.12 4.67
CA LEU A 145 5.82 -11.44 3.70
C LEU A 145 5.34 -11.82 2.31
N SER A 146 5.00 -10.85 1.46
CA SER A 146 4.75 -11.16 0.05
C SER A 146 5.99 -10.99 -0.79
N GLY A 147 6.15 -11.90 -1.72
CA GLY A 147 7.27 -11.95 -2.64
C GLY A 147 7.42 -13.33 -3.25
N ASP A 148 8.26 -13.35 -4.28
CA ASP A 148 8.64 -14.58 -4.97
C ASP A 148 9.70 -15.34 -4.15
N PHE A 149 9.39 -16.57 -3.74
CA PHE A 149 10.33 -17.40 -2.98
C PHE A 149 11.47 -18.00 -3.83
N SER A 150 11.45 -17.82 -5.16
CA SER A 150 12.57 -18.17 -6.04
C SER A 150 13.62 -17.05 -6.17
N ASP A 151 13.31 -15.84 -5.68
CA ASP A 151 14.24 -14.70 -5.67
C ASP A 151 15.06 -14.65 -4.36
N GLU A 152 16.39 -14.65 -4.49
CA GLU A 152 17.32 -14.58 -3.36
C GLU A 152 17.08 -13.34 -2.48
N ALA A 153 16.85 -12.17 -3.09
CA ALA A 153 16.64 -10.94 -2.33
C ALA A 153 15.39 -11.03 -1.45
N THR A 154 14.36 -11.72 -1.93
CA THR A 154 13.13 -11.98 -1.18
C THR A 154 13.36 -12.99 -0.05
N LEU A 155 14.10 -14.07 -0.29
CA LEU A 155 14.48 -15.03 0.76
C LEU A 155 15.33 -14.38 1.86
N LEU A 156 16.24 -13.46 1.51
CA LEU A 156 17.02 -12.69 2.47
C LEU A 156 16.13 -11.76 3.33
N ARG A 157 15.10 -11.15 2.74
CA ARG A 157 14.08 -10.37 3.48
C ARG A 157 13.24 -11.26 4.40
N ALA A 158 13.08 -12.53 4.07
CA ALA A 158 12.44 -13.55 4.90
C ALA A 158 13.37 -14.11 5.99
N TYR A 159 14.59 -13.57 6.13
CA TYR A 159 15.63 -14.03 7.06
C TYR A 159 16.02 -15.50 6.89
N ILE A 160 16.04 -16.01 5.64
CA ILE A 160 16.33 -17.42 5.34
C ILE A 160 17.57 -17.98 6.05
N LYS A 161 18.64 -17.18 6.17
CA LYS A 161 19.91 -17.58 6.80
C LYS A 161 19.82 -17.89 8.29
N THR A 162 18.74 -17.49 8.95
CA THR A 162 18.49 -17.75 10.37
C THR A 162 17.24 -18.60 10.59
N THR A 163 16.66 -19.15 9.54
CA THR A 163 15.51 -20.06 9.59
C THR A 163 15.94 -21.41 10.17
N GLU A 164 15.15 -21.98 11.09
CA GLU A 164 15.41 -23.33 11.62
C GLU A 164 14.81 -24.41 10.71
N ARG A 165 13.61 -24.14 10.18
CA ARG A 165 12.84 -25.08 9.36
C ARG A 165 12.23 -24.32 8.19
N ALA A 166 12.33 -24.89 6.99
CA ALA A 166 11.70 -24.33 5.80
C ALA A 166 10.76 -25.38 5.16
N LEU A 167 9.55 -24.96 4.81
CA LEU A 167 8.58 -25.76 4.05
C LEU A 167 8.31 -25.04 2.73
N ILE A 168 8.62 -25.67 1.60
CA ILE A 168 8.33 -25.11 0.28
C ILE A 168 7.16 -25.88 -0.32
N LEU A 169 6.11 -25.16 -0.68
CA LEU A 169 4.95 -25.70 -1.37
C LEU A 169 5.08 -25.46 -2.88
N SER A 170 4.57 -26.42 -3.66
CA SER A 170 4.28 -26.22 -5.07
C SER A 170 3.25 -25.09 -5.21
N ASP A 171 3.73 -23.94 -5.66
CA ASP A 171 2.99 -22.68 -5.68
C ASP A 171 1.96 -22.65 -6.80
N LYS A 172 0.73 -22.30 -6.42
CA LYS A 172 -0.40 -22.12 -7.33
C LYS A 172 -0.99 -20.71 -7.27
N ALA A 173 -0.26 -19.75 -6.70
CA ALA A 173 -0.69 -18.35 -6.63
C ALA A 173 -0.90 -17.76 -8.03
N GLU A 174 -0.03 -18.12 -8.97
CA GLU A 174 -0.11 -17.72 -10.37
C GLU A 174 -0.29 -18.95 -11.27
N SER A 175 -0.77 -18.73 -12.49
CA SER A 175 -1.02 -19.78 -13.49
C SER A 175 0.27 -20.23 -14.17
N PHE A 176 1.23 -20.75 -13.39
CA PHE A 176 2.45 -21.36 -13.92
C PHE A 176 2.18 -22.74 -14.49
N SER A 177 2.98 -23.14 -15.47
CA SER A 177 3.04 -24.54 -15.90
C SER A 177 3.61 -25.43 -14.78
N ALA A 178 3.33 -26.74 -14.85
CA ALA A 178 3.89 -27.69 -13.89
C ALA A 178 5.43 -27.66 -13.85
N LEU A 179 6.06 -27.55 -15.03
CA LEU A 179 7.51 -27.47 -15.16
C LEU A 179 8.12 -26.21 -14.50
N GLU A 180 7.47 -25.05 -14.67
CA GLU A 180 7.89 -23.80 -14.03
C GLU A 180 7.75 -23.89 -12.51
N THR A 181 6.67 -24.50 -12.03
CA THR A 181 6.41 -24.67 -10.59
C THR A 181 7.50 -25.53 -9.93
N ASP A 182 7.90 -26.62 -10.57
CA ASP A 182 8.96 -27.50 -10.10
C ASP A 182 10.32 -26.78 -10.16
N SER A 183 10.60 -26.07 -11.26
CA SER A 183 11.84 -25.31 -11.44
C SER A 183 12.01 -24.23 -10.36
N ARG A 184 10.94 -23.49 -10.03
CA ARG A 184 10.93 -22.48 -8.95
C ARG A 184 11.21 -23.11 -7.58
N THR A 185 10.62 -24.29 -7.31
CA THR A 185 10.85 -25.04 -6.07
C THR A 185 12.31 -25.44 -5.94
N VAL A 186 12.90 -25.98 -7.02
CA VAL A 186 14.34 -26.34 -7.06
C VAL A 186 15.23 -25.12 -6.87
N LEU A 187 14.96 -24.03 -7.58
CA LEU A 187 15.72 -22.77 -7.45
C LEU A 187 15.69 -22.23 -6.03
N ALA A 188 14.53 -22.25 -5.39
CA ALA A 188 14.38 -21.84 -4.01
C ALA A 188 15.28 -22.66 -3.08
N VAL A 189 15.24 -24.00 -3.18
CA VAL A 189 16.10 -24.89 -2.37
C VAL A 189 17.59 -24.59 -2.61
N LEU A 190 18.01 -24.48 -3.86
CA LEU A 190 19.41 -24.16 -4.20
C LEU A 190 19.87 -22.80 -3.66
N THR A 191 18.95 -21.84 -3.56
CA THR A 191 19.21 -20.51 -3.01
C THR A 191 19.26 -20.53 -1.48
N MET A 192 18.58 -21.48 -0.84
CA MET A 192 18.62 -21.66 0.62
C MET A 192 19.91 -22.36 1.10
N ASP A 193 20.47 -23.24 0.28
CA ASP A 193 21.70 -23.98 0.61
C ASP A 193 23.01 -23.18 0.40
N ASN A 194 22.96 -22.06 -0.33
CA ASN A 194 24.11 -21.17 -0.60
C ASN A 194 24.20 -19.99 0.40
#